data_AF-A0A3S0VTJ5-F1
#
_entry.id   AF-A0A3S0VTJ5-F1
#
_cell.length_a   1.000
_cell.length_b   1.000
_cell.length_c   1.000
_cell.angle_alpha   90.00
_cell.angle_beta   90.00
_cell.angle_gamma   90.00
#
_symmetry.space_group_name_H-M   'P 1'
#
loop_
_entity.id
_entity.type
_entity.pdbx_description
1 polymer ?
#
loop_
_entity_poly.entity_id
_entity_poly.type
_entity_poly.pdbx_seq_one_letter_code
_entity_poly.pdbx_strand_id
1 'polypeptide(L)'
;MPCGLLLLIWPPEDTRCDGSTHLPAGVPVVTVAALKTVVEPFNGRHRVYGLFALPLTCPPGQPVILSVAGVGHYCDTAENTGRELDGVRAPPGHYLMRDPIRTRTALGLLLWGQGDRLRQPRNWTLSYAQPGN
;
A
#
# COMPACT_ATOMS: atom_id res chain seq x y z
N MET A 1 -34.73 -6.17 18.33
CA MET A 1 -33.61 -5.98 19.26
C MET A 1 -33.26 -7.36 19.79
N PRO A 2 -32.14 -7.94 19.37
CA PRO A 2 -30.90 -7.68 20.08
C PRO A 2 -29.87 -7.02 19.16
N CYS A 3 -29.53 -5.81 19.59
CA CYS A 3 -28.32 -5.09 19.24
C CYS A 3 -27.25 -5.59 20.23
N GLY A 4 -26.06 -5.95 19.75
CA GLY A 4 -24.91 -6.14 20.64
C GLY A 4 -24.08 -7.37 20.31
N LEU A 5 -22.78 -7.14 20.08
CA LEU A 5 -21.70 -8.13 20.07
C LEU A 5 -21.61 -9.08 18.85
N LEU A 6 -21.48 -8.54 17.63
CA LEU A 6 -20.95 -9.34 16.51
C LEU A 6 -20.05 -8.53 15.54
N LEU A 7 -19.21 -7.62 16.04
CA LEU A 7 -18.28 -6.81 15.22
C LEU A 7 -16.79 -6.96 15.57
N LEU A 8 -16.40 -7.83 16.52
CA LEU A 8 -15.00 -7.91 16.98
C LEU A 8 -14.19 -9.08 16.39
N ILE A 9 -14.73 -9.87 15.46
CA ILE A 9 -14.01 -11.02 14.89
C ILE A 9 -14.04 -10.98 13.36
N TRP A 10 -13.70 -9.84 12.77
CA TRP A 10 -13.23 -9.87 11.38
C TRP A 10 -11.74 -9.53 11.40
N PRO A 11 -10.83 -10.52 11.28
CA PRO A 11 -9.48 -10.16 10.86
C PRO A 11 -9.66 -9.49 9.51
N PRO A 12 -9.10 -8.30 9.25
CA PRO A 12 -9.11 -7.75 7.91
C PRO A 12 -8.31 -8.71 7.02
N GLU A 13 -8.99 -9.74 6.50
CA GLU A 13 -8.51 -10.58 5.42
C GLU A 13 -8.57 -9.70 4.18
N ASP A 14 -7.64 -8.77 4.12
CA ASP A 14 -7.00 -8.51 2.87
C ASP A 14 -6.10 -9.69 2.58
N THR A 15 -6.07 -10.08 1.31
CA THR A 15 -5.26 -11.15 0.74
C THR A 15 -3.83 -11.01 1.25
N ARG A 16 -3.49 -11.68 2.36
CA ARG A 16 -2.14 -11.70 2.89
C ARG A 16 -1.31 -12.40 1.85
N CYS A 17 -0.45 -11.65 1.21
CA CYS A 17 0.43 -12.24 0.24
C CYS A 17 1.51 -13.07 0.89
N ASP A 18 1.66 -14.29 0.40
CA ASP A 18 2.90 -15.04 0.56
C ASP A 18 3.94 -14.41 -0.39
N GLY A 19 4.67 -13.42 0.14
CA GLY A 19 5.61 -12.61 -0.64
C GLY A 19 6.72 -13.42 -1.34
N SER A 20 6.91 -14.67 -0.94
CA SER A 20 7.87 -15.60 -1.56
C SER A 20 7.47 -16.03 -2.98
N THR A 21 6.19 -15.95 -3.33
CA THR A 21 5.66 -16.44 -4.63
C THR A 21 5.30 -15.31 -5.60
N HIS A 22 5.12 -14.08 -5.11
CA HIS A 22 4.66 -12.96 -5.95
C HIS A 22 5.80 -12.23 -6.67
N LEU A 23 6.96 -12.11 -6.02
CA LEU A 23 8.14 -11.50 -6.65
C LEU A 23 8.96 -12.58 -7.40
N PRO A 24 9.55 -12.25 -8.56
CA PRO A 24 10.38 -13.20 -9.29
C PRO A 24 11.59 -13.64 -8.46
N ALA A 25 11.81 -14.96 -8.38
CA ALA A 25 12.93 -15.54 -7.66
C ALA A 25 14.27 -15.17 -8.33
N GLY A 26 15.31 -14.93 -7.51
CA GLY A 26 16.66 -14.64 -7.99
C GLY A 26 16.89 -13.20 -8.49
N VAL A 27 15.89 -12.31 -8.36
CA VAL A 27 16.04 -10.89 -8.68
C VAL A 27 16.21 -10.08 -7.39
N PRO A 28 17.13 -9.09 -7.32
CA PRO A 28 17.26 -8.20 -6.17
C PRO A 28 15.93 -7.49 -5.86
N VAL A 29 15.49 -7.53 -4.60
CA VAL A 29 14.29 -6.82 -4.15
C VAL A 29 14.69 -5.49 -3.53
N VAL A 30 14.03 -4.41 -3.98
CA VAL A 30 14.19 -3.06 -3.45
C VAL A 30 12.93 -2.68 -2.69
N THR A 31 13.09 -2.08 -1.52
CA THR A 31 11.98 -1.59 -0.69
C THR A 31 12.05 -0.07 -0.57
N VAL A 32 10.96 0.61 -0.90
CA VAL A 32 10.83 2.07 -0.79
C VAL A 32 9.73 2.45 0.20
N ALA A 33 9.95 3.52 0.96
CA ALA A 33 8.93 4.07 1.86
C ALA A 33 7.93 4.96 1.09
N ALA A 34 6.71 5.10 1.62
CA ALA A 34 5.75 6.03 1.06
C ALA A 34 6.22 7.48 1.23
N LEU A 35 6.03 8.29 0.19
CA LEU A 35 6.21 9.74 0.22
C LEU A 35 5.08 10.43 0.98
N LYS A 36 3.86 9.90 0.85
CA LYS A 36 2.66 10.43 1.50
C LYS A 36 1.66 9.30 1.70
N THR A 37 0.82 9.43 2.71
CA THR A 37 -0.33 8.56 2.96
C THR A 37 -1.59 9.41 3.05
N VAL A 38 -2.66 8.97 2.40
CA VAL A 38 -3.99 9.57 2.51
C VAL A 38 -4.87 8.58 3.25
N VAL A 39 -5.59 9.05 4.28
CA VAL A 39 -6.45 8.21 5.12
C VAL A 39 -7.80 8.90 5.32
N GLU A 40 -8.63 8.85 4.29
CA GLU A 40 -9.96 9.48 4.25
C GLU A 40 -11.05 8.45 3.90
N PRO A 41 -11.30 7.44 4.75
CA PRO A 41 -12.18 6.32 4.42
C PRO A 41 -13.65 6.72 4.18
N PHE A 42 -14.08 7.87 4.72
CA PHE A 42 -15.44 8.37 4.58
C PHE A 42 -15.66 9.22 3.32
N ASN A 43 -14.60 9.52 2.57
CA ASN A 43 -14.66 10.43 1.42
C ASN A 43 -14.72 9.68 0.07
N GLY A 44 -15.12 8.40 0.09
CA GLY A 44 -15.28 7.55 -1.09
C GLY A 44 -14.41 6.30 -1.09
N ARG A 45 -14.57 5.47 -2.13
CA ARG A 45 -13.83 4.22 -2.31
C ARG A 45 -12.35 4.52 -2.64
N HIS A 46 -11.43 3.73 -2.08
CA HIS A 46 -9.98 3.84 -2.32
C HIS A 46 -9.34 5.17 -1.90
N ARG A 47 -9.90 5.92 -0.95
CA ARG A 47 -9.25 7.10 -0.35
C ARG A 47 -8.38 6.78 0.87
N VAL A 48 -7.91 5.53 0.94
CA VAL A 48 -6.87 5.13 1.88
C VAL A 48 -5.75 4.48 1.09
N TYR A 49 -4.65 5.20 0.89
CA TYR A 49 -3.54 4.78 0.03
C TYR A 49 -2.20 5.40 0.42
N GLY A 50 -1.13 4.73 0.02
CA GLY A 50 0.22 5.28 -0.02
C GLY A 50 0.59 5.79 -1.41
N LEU A 51 1.38 6.87 -1.46
CA LEU A 51 2.05 7.35 -2.66
C LEU A 51 3.52 6.95 -2.59
N PHE A 52 4.01 6.25 -3.60
CA PHE A 52 5.37 5.76 -3.70
C PHE A 52 6.04 6.32 -4.95
N ALA A 53 7.34 6.59 -4.88
CA ALA A 53 8.13 6.89 -6.07
C ALA A 53 8.82 5.62 -6.54
N LEU A 54 8.48 5.19 -7.76
CA LEU A 54 9.13 4.06 -8.44
C LEU A 54 10.02 4.60 -9.56
N PRO A 55 11.21 4.02 -9.77
CA PRO A 55 12.08 4.43 -10.86
C PRO A 55 11.45 4.04 -12.20
N LEU A 56 11.74 4.80 -13.26
CA LEU A 56 11.28 4.48 -14.62
C LEU A 56 11.76 3.10 -15.13
N THR A 57 12.79 2.54 -14.50
CA THR A 57 13.28 1.18 -14.75
C THR A 57 12.36 0.08 -14.22
N CYS A 58 11.41 0.39 -13.34
CA CYS A 58 10.37 -0.54 -12.88
C CYS A 58 9.13 -0.39 -13.78
N PRO A 59 8.91 -1.30 -14.76
CA PRO A 59 7.81 -1.17 -15.70
C PRO A 59 6.44 -1.31 -15.00
N PRO A 60 5.40 -0.60 -15.47
CA PRO A 60 4.03 -0.86 -15.05
C PRO A 60 3.63 -2.32 -15.32
N GLY A 61 2.81 -2.91 -14.45
CA GLY A 61 2.42 -4.33 -14.50
C GLY A 61 3.40 -5.27 -13.80
N GLN A 62 4.56 -4.79 -13.34
CA GLN A 62 5.48 -5.61 -12.57
C GLN A 62 4.88 -5.94 -11.18
N PRO A 63 5.03 -7.17 -10.67
CA PRO A 63 4.64 -7.53 -9.31
C PRO A 63 5.31 -6.64 -8.26
N VAL A 64 4.51 -6.13 -7.32
CA VAL A 64 4.95 -5.39 -6.14
C VAL A 64 4.26 -5.89 -4.88
N ILE A 65 4.87 -5.65 -3.73
CA ILE A 65 4.33 -6.00 -2.41
C ILE A 65 4.23 -4.73 -1.58
N LEU A 66 3.01 -4.28 -1.32
CA LEU A 66 2.75 -3.26 -0.31
C LEU A 66 2.77 -3.89 1.08
N SER A 67 3.51 -3.28 1.98
CA SER A 67 3.60 -3.68 3.38
C SER A 67 3.22 -2.49 4.25
N VAL A 68 2.14 -2.67 5.02
CA VAL A 68 1.66 -1.67 5.98
C VAL A 68 1.87 -2.22 7.38
N ALA A 69 2.74 -1.56 8.14
CA ALA A 69 3.15 -2.02 9.45
C ALA A 69 1.92 -2.22 10.36
N GLY A 70 1.82 -3.39 10.99
CA GLY A 70 0.70 -3.74 11.88
C GLY A 70 -0.59 -4.15 11.17
N VAL A 71 -0.62 -4.10 9.84
CA VAL A 71 -1.77 -4.50 9.03
C VAL A 71 -1.45 -5.78 8.27
N GLY A 72 -0.39 -5.77 7.46
CA GLY A 72 0.02 -6.92 6.66
C GLY A 72 0.65 -6.55 5.33
N HIS A 73 0.71 -7.55 4.46
CA HIS A 73 1.31 -7.50 3.14
C HIS A 73 0.26 -7.74 2.06
N TYR A 74 0.37 -7.01 0.96
CA TYR A 74 -0.58 -6.95 -0.14
C TYR A 74 0.17 -7.13 -1.45
N CYS A 75 -0.29 -8.04 -2.29
CA CYS A 75 0.21 -8.16 -3.66
C CYS A 75 -0.54 -7.17 -4.52
N ASP A 76 0.24 -6.38 -5.25
CA ASP A 76 -0.28 -5.54 -6.30
C ASP A 76 0.65 -5.62 -7.51
N THR A 77 0.33 -4.85 -8.53
CA THR A 77 1.17 -4.60 -9.68
C THR A 77 1.51 -3.12 -9.76
N ALA A 78 2.72 -2.80 -10.22
CA ALA A 78 3.16 -1.43 -10.37
C ALA A 78 2.24 -0.67 -11.34
N GLU A 79 1.68 0.46 -10.90
CA GLU A 79 0.86 1.34 -11.73
C GLU A 79 1.49 2.73 -11.83
N ASN A 80 1.64 3.23 -13.05
CA ASN A 80 2.14 4.58 -13.28
C ASN A 80 1.00 5.59 -13.22
N THR A 81 0.95 6.36 -12.13
CA THR A 81 -0.05 7.41 -11.89
C THR A 81 0.44 8.80 -12.34
N GLY A 82 1.58 8.87 -13.03
CA GLY A 82 2.18 10.11 -13.53
C GLY A 82 3.25 10.68 -12.60
N ARG A 83 3.61 11.95 -12.81
CA ARG A 83 4.71 12.62 -12.09
C ARG A 83 4.27 13.50 -10.92
N GLU A 84 2.98 13.82 -10.83
CA GLU A 84 2.44 14.65 -9.77
C GLU A 84 1.04 14.15 -9.40
N LEU A 85 0.80 13.95 -8.10
CA LEU A 85 -0.46 13.51 -7.55
C LEU A 85 -0.60 14.02 -6.12
N ASP A 86 -1.77 14.57 -5.77
CA ASP A 86 -2.10 15.09 -4.43
C ASP A 86 -1.06 16.06 -3.85
N GLY A 87 -0.47 16.90 -4.71
CA GLY A 87 0.57 17.87 -4.34
C GLY A 87 1.95 17.26 -4.07
N VAL A 88 2.14 15.96 -4.31
CA VAL A 88 3.44 15.29 -4.28
C VAL A 88 3.97 15.20 -5.69
N ARG A 89 5.25 15.51 -5.89
CA ARG A 89 5.93 15.38 -7.18
C ARG A 89 6.99 14.27 -7.10
N ALA A 90 7.01 13.39 -8.10
CA ALA A 90 8.03 12.35 -8.22
C ALA A 90 9.42 12.99 -8.39
N PRO A 91 10.46 12.43 -7.74
CA PRO A 91 11.85 12.75 -8.06
C PRO A 91 12.17 12.58 -9.55
N PRO A 92 13.22 13.23 -10.07
CA PRO A 92 13.70 12.98 -11.43
C PRO A 92 13.98 11.48 -11.66
N GLY A 93 13.61 10.97 -12.83
CA GLY A 93 13.77 9.54 -13.16
C GLY A 93 12.78 8.59 -12.48
N HIS A 94 11.76 9.11 -11.78
CA HIS A 94 10.74 8.32 -11.10
C HIS A 94 9.33 8.72 -11.56
N TYR A 95 8.38 7.81 -11.37
CA TYR A 95 6.94 8.06 -11.44
C TYR A 95 6.29 7.79 -10.08
N LEU A 96 5.09 8.33 -9.88
CA LEU A 96 4.29 8.05 -8.70
C LEU A 96 3.41 6.83 -8.93
N MET A 97 3.43 5.92 -7.97
CA MET A 97 2.45 4.85 -7.83
C MET A 97 1.55 5.15 -6.64
N ARG A 98 0.24 5.04 -6.87
CA ARG A 98 -0.77 5.09 -5.82
C ARG A 98 -1.22 3.68 -5.48
N ASP A 99 -1.01 3.25 -4.24
CA ASP A 99 -1.37 1.89 -3.80
C ASP A 99 -2.45 1.94 -2.70
N PRO A 100 -3.72 1.61 -3.02
CA PRO A 100 -4.84 1.69 -2.10
C PRO A 100 -5.08 0.40 -1.30
N ILE A 101 -5.29 0.53 0.00
CA ILE A 101 -5.85 -0.56 0.82
C ILE A 101 -7.37 -0.53 0.80
N ARG A 102 -8.02 -1.65 1.13
CA ARG A 102 -9.48 -1.70 1.21
C ARG A 102 -9.98 -0.77 2.33
N THR A 103 -11.00 0.03 2.02
CA THR A 103 -11.63 0.94 2.99
C THR A 103 -12.11 0.21 4.25
N ARG A 104 -12.62 -1.03 4.11
CA ARG A 104 -13.05 -1.87 5.26
C ARG A 104 -11.91 -2.15 6.24
N THR A 105 -10.69 -2.38 5.74
CA THR A 105 -9.52 -2.66 6.55
C THR A 105 -9.06 -1.40 7.26
N ALA A 106 -9.00 -0.28 6.53
CA ALA A 106 -8.71 1.01 7.12
C ALA A 106 -9.69 1.39 8.24
N LEU A 107 -10.99 1.15 8.02
CA LEU A 107 -12.04 1.37 9.04
C LEU A 107 -11.84 0.49 10.26
N GLY A 108 -11.59 -0.82 10.09
CA GLY A 108 -11.30 -1.73 11.21
C GLY A 108 -10.11 -1.27 12.05
N LEU A 109 -9.01 -0.87 11.39
CA LEU A 109 -7.82 -0.35 12.06
C LEU A 109 -8.08 0.97 12.80
N LEU A 110 -8.88 1.87 12.22
CA LEU A 110 -9.31 3.09 12.89
C LEU A 110 -10.13 2.80 14.15
N LEU A 111 -11.06 1.84 14.08
CA LEU A 111 -11.86 1.40 15.22
C LEU A 111 -11.02 0.74 16.33
N TRP A 112 -9.92 0.07 15.96
CA TRP A 112 -8.95 -0.48 16.91
C TRP A 112 -7.90 0.53 17.42
N GLY A 113 -8.06 1.82 17.14
CA GLY A 113 -7.13 2.87 17.59
C GLY A 113 -5.79 2.90 16.84
N GLN A 114 -5.66 2.18 15.72
CA GLN A 114 -4.44 2.12 14.92
C GLN A 114 -4.39 3.16 13.79
N GLY A 115 -5.29 4.15 13.80
CA GLY A 115 -5.40 5.19 12.78
C GLY A 115 -4.11 5.98 12.54
N ASP A 116 -3.38 6.31 13.61
CA ASP A 116 -2.14 7.07 13.49
C ASP A 116 -1.03 6.27 12.82
N ARG A 117 -1.11 4.93 12.91
CA ARG A 117 -0.19 4.04 12.19
C ARG A 117 -0.41 4.14 10.68
N LEU A 118 -1.67 4.15 10.25
CA LEU A 118 -2.04 4.33 8.85
C LEU A 118 -1.65 5.71 8.30
N ARG A 119 -1.69 6.75 9.12
CA ARG A 119 -1.38 8.13 8.70
C ARG A 119 0.11 8.44 8.58
N GLN A 120 0.98 7.55 9.07
CA GLN A 120 2.43 7.75 9.05
C GLN A 120 3.03 7.10 7.81
N PRO A 121 3.60 7.88 6.86
CA PRO A 121 4.16 7.32 5.61
C PRO A 121 5.27 6.29 5.83
N ARG A 122 6.07 6.45 6.90
CA ARG A 122 7.11 5.48 7.29
C ARG A 122 6.60 4.08 7.61
N ASN A 123 5.31 3.92 7.91
CA ASN A 123 4.70 2.62 8.17
C ASN A 123 4.24 1.92 6.89
N TRP A 124 4.38 2.58 5.74
CA TRP A 124 4.02 2.07 4.44
C TRP A 124 5.28 1.88 3.62
N THR A 125 5.49 0.66 3.13
CA THR A 125 6.64 0.31 2.30
C THR A 125 6.17 -0.48 1.10
N LEU A 126 6.79 -0.25 -0.04
CA LEU A 126 6.50 -0.95 -1.28
C LEU A 126 7.77 -1.68 -1.71
N SER A 127 7.67 -2.99 -1.91
CA SER A 127 8.79 -3.83 -2.33
C SER A 127 8.57 -4.32 -3.75
N TYR A 128 9.59 -4.21 -4.59
CA TYR A 128 9.53 -4.64 -5.99
C TYR A 128 10.86 -5.26 -6.41
N ALA A 129 10.82 -6.17 -7.37
CA ALA A 129 12.03 -6.75 -7.94
C ALA A 129 12.69 -5.73 -8.88
N GLN A 130 13.95 -5.41 -8.64
CA GLN A 130 14.71 -4.56 -9.55
C GLN A 130 15.56 -5.45 -10.45
N PRO A 131 15.29 -5.50 -11.77
CA PRO A 131 16.16 -6.21 -12.70
C PRO A 131 17.59 -5.66 -12.55
N GLY A 132 18.56 -6.55 -12.33
CA GLY A 132 19.96 -6.18 -12.43
C GLY A 132 20.20 -5.67 -13.85
N ASN A 133 20.77 -4.46 -13.96
CA ASN A 133 21.19 -3.88 -15.23
C ASN A 133 22.44 -4.59 -15.77
#